data_AF-A0A7J4EVY5-F1
#
_entry.id   AF-A0A7J4EVY5-F1
#
_cell.length_a   1.000
_cell.length_b   1.000
_cell.length_c   1.000
_cell.angle_alpha   90.00
_cell.angle_beta   90.00
_cell.angle_gamma   90.00
#
_symmetry.space_group_name_H-M   'P 1'
#
loop_
_entity.id
_entity.type
_entity.pdbx_description
1 polymer ?
#
loop_
_entity_poly.entity_id
_entity_poly.type
_entity_poly.pdbx_seq_one_letter_code
_entity_poly.pdbx_strand_id
1 'polypeptide(L)' 'MYEGEIAIGPIHSAILEPHRLRLFIEDEIIKDAELTIGVNYRGEELLMEGLPPEKATILTEKICGICSH' A
#
# COMPACT_ATOMS: atom_id res chain seq x y z
N MET A 1 -13.56 13.55 -26.73
CA MET A 1 -12.98 13.65 -25.38
C MET A 1 -13.87 12.88 -24.45
N TYR A 2 -13.43 11.67 -24.15
CA TYR A 2 -13.96 10.86 -23.05
C TYR A 2 -13.20 11.26 -21.79
N GLU A 3 -13.92 11.66 -20.75
CA GLU A 3 -13.37 11.84 -19.40
C GLU A 3 -13.95 10.77 -18.50
N GLY A 4 -13.09 10.15 -17.68
CA GLY A 4 -13.50 9.03 -16.85
C GLY A 4 -12.62 8.81 -15.63
N GLU A 5 -13.15 8.02 -14.70
CA GLU A 5 -12.42 7.51 -13.55
C GLU A 5 -12.31 5.98 -13.66
N ILE A 6 -11.10 5.46 -13.48
CA ILE A 6 -10.84 4.03 -13.33
C ILE A 6 -10.41 3.78 -11.88
N ALA A 7 -11.22 3.01 -11.15
CA ALA A 7 -10.91 2.59 -9.78
C ALA A 7 -10.35 1.16 -9.76
N ILE A 8 -9.18 0.99 -9.16
CA ILE A 8 -8.46 -0.28 -9.02
C ILE A 8 -8.19 -0.54 -7.53
N GLY A 9 -8.36 -1.79 -7.08
CA GLY A 9 -8.03 -2.22 -5.72
C GLY A 9 -9.24 -2.34 -4.78
N PRO A 10 -9.02 -2.60 -3.48
CA PRO A 10 -7.71 -2.72 -2.83
C PRO A 10 -6.95 -4.00 -3.22
N ILE A 11 -7.64 -5.01 -3.76
CA ILE A 11 -7.03 -6.22 -4.33
C ILE A 11 -7.33 -6.24 -5.83
N HIS A 12 -6.29 -6.34 -6.65
CA HIS A 12 -6.41 -6.44 -8.10
C HIS A 12 -5.29 -7.35 -8.63
N SER A 13 -5.58 -8.24 -9.59
CA SER A 13 -4.63 -9.26 -10.06
C SER A 13 -3.32 -8.68 -10.64
N ALA A 14 -3.38 -7.47 -11.19
CA ALA A 14 -2.20 -6.78 -11.73
C ALA A 14 -1.35 -6.05 -10.67
N ILE A 15 -1.81 -5.98 -9.41
CA ILE A 15 -1.14 -5.25 -8.33
C ILE A 15 -0.83 -6.23 -7.19
N LEU A 16 0.46 -6.34 -6.84
CA LEU A 16 0.91 -7.25 -5.78
C LEU A 16 0.56 -6.75 -4.38
N GLU A 17 0.63 -5.43 -4.17
CA GLU A 17 0.39 -4.82 -2.87
C GLU A 17 -1.05 -4.30 -2.72
N PRO A 18 -1.65 -4.40 -1.53
CA PRO A 18 -3.03 -4.02 -1.35
C PRO A 18 -3.16 -2.49 -1.21
N HIS A 19 -3.63 -1.82 -2.25
CA HIS A 19 -3.86 -0.36 -2.26
C HIS A 19 -5.03 -0.02 -3.18
N ARG A 20 -5.74 1.09 -2.90
CA ARG A 20 -6.78 1.61 -3.79
C ARG A 20 -6.20 2.73 -4.65
N LEU A 21 -6.29 2.59 -5.96
CA LEU A 21 -5.82 3.54 -6.95
C LEU A 21 -7.02 4.06 -7.76
N ARG A 22 -7.18 5.38 -7.85
CA ARG A 22 -8.13 6.04 -8.75
C ARG A 22 -7.33 6.76 -9.82
N LEU A 23 -7.62 6.49 -11.08
CA LEU A 23 -6.99 7.14 -12.24
C LEU A 23 -8.03 8.02 -12.92
N PHE A 24 -7.71 9.29 -13.11
CA PHE A 24 -8.53 10.22 -13.88
C PHE A 24 -7.95 10.31 -15.29
N ILE A 25 -8.76 9.96 -16.28
CA ILE A 25 -8.32 9.77 -17.65
C ILE A 25 -9.06 10.70 -18.61
N GLU A 26 -8.34 11.16 -19.62
CA GLU A 26 -8.87 11.83 -20.80
C GLU A 26 -8.44 10.99 -22.01
N ASP A 27 -9.40 10.35 -22.65
CA ASP A 27 -9.19 9.32 -23.67
C ASP A 27 -8.23 8.21 -23.17
N GLU A 28 -7.02 8.07 -23.74
CA GLU A 28 -6.02 7.06 -23.32
C GLU A 28 -4.91 7.63 -22.41
N ILE A 29 -5.02 8.90 -22.00
CA ILE A 29 -4.01 9.59 -21.21
C ILE A 29 -4.47 9.73 -19.76
N ILE A 30 -3.66 9.21 -18.83
CA ILE A 30 -3.83 9.48 -17.40
C ILE A 30 -3.45 10.93 -17.13
N LYS A 31 -4.39 11.72 -16.61
CA LYS A 31 -4.19 13.13 -16.27
C LYS A 31 -3.89 13.33 -14.80
N ASP A 32 -4.47 12.49 -13.94
CA ASP A 32 -4.26 12.53 -12.50
C ASP A 32 -4.45 11.15 -11.86
N ALA A 33 -3.93 10.96 -10.65
CA ALA A 33 -4.03 9.72 -9.90
C ALA A 33 -4.10 9.97 -8.39
N GLU A 34 -5.04 9.30 -7.73
CA GLU A 34 -5.13 9.26 -6.28
C GLU A 34 -4.81 7.85 -5.76
N LEU A 35 -3.87 7.76 -4.82
CA LEU A 35 -3.50 6.53 -4.14
C LEU A 35 -3.96 6.58 -2.69
N THR A 36 -4.76 5.59 -2.28
CA THR A 36 -5.12 5.36 -0.88
C THR A 36 -4.40 4.11 -0.37
N ILE A 37 -3.60 4.30 0.67
CA ILE A 37 -2.83 3.24 1.34
C ILE A 37 -3.34 2.97 2.75
N GLY A 38 -2.80 1.92 3.39
CA GLY A 38 -3.06 1.61 4.79
C GLY A 38 -4.14 0.55 5.06
N VAL A 39 -4.64 -0.13 4.03
CA VAL A 39 -5.59 -1.27 4.20
C VAL A 39 -4.98 -2.45 4.98
N ASN A 40 -3.66 -2.53 5.01
CA ASN A 40 -2.85 -3.51 5.74
C ASN A 40 -2.11 -2.90 6.95
N TYR A 41 -2.52 -1.72 7.43
CA TYR A 41 -1.90 -1.08 8.59
C TYR A 41 -2.08 -1.94 9.86
N ARG A 42 -0.98 -2.24 10.54
CA ARG A 42 -0.96 -3.07 11.78
C ARG A 42 -0.44 -2.34 13.02
N GLY A 43 -0.01 -1.08 12.89
CA GLY A 43 0.55 -0.31 14.01
C GLY A 43 1.88 -0.86 14.55
N GLU A 44 2.71 -1.45 13.69
CA GLU A 44 4.01 -2.05 14.10
C GLU A 44 4.89 -1.06 14.84
N GLU A 45 4.95 0.21 14.39
CA GLU A 45 5.74 1.25 15.07
C GLU A 45 5.28 1.50 16.50
N LEU A 46 3.96 1.58 16.72
CA LEU A 46 3.37 1.73 18.05
C LEU A 46 3.62 0.48 18.92
N LEU A 47 3.55 -0.71 18.33
CA LEU A 47 3.85 -1.96 19.04
C LEU A 47 5.32 -2.07 19.46
N MET A 48 6.23 -1.43 18.73
CA MET A 48 7.66 -1.40 19.05
C MET A 48 7.99 -0.46 20.23
N GLU A 49 7.08 0.45 20.60
CA GLU A 49 7.32 1.38 21.71
C GLU A 49 7.56 0.64 23.03
N GLY A 50 8.69 0.92 23.69
CA GLY A 50 9.08 0.32 24.97
C GLY A 50 9.61 -1.12 24.89
N LEU A 51 9.73 -1.70 23.68
CA LEU A 51 10.35 -3.01 23.51
C LEU A 51 11.88 -2.94 23.55
N PRO A 52 12.56 -3.97 24.10
CA PRO A 52 14.00 -4.15 23.90
C PRO A 52 14.33 -4.25 22.40
N PRO A 53 15.50 -3.76 21.95
CA PRO A 53 15.88 -3.77 20.54
C PRO A 53 15.77 -5.14 19.88
N GLU A 54 16.10 -6.22 20.58
CA GLU A 54 16.06 -7.58 20.05
C GLU A 54 14.63 -8.01 19.69
N LYS A 55 13.63 -7.58 20.46
CA LYS A 55 12.22 -7.85 20.18
C LYS A 55 11.68 -6.95 19.08
N ALA A 56 12.12 -5.70 19.03
CA ALA A 56 11.75 -4.77 17.97
C ALA A 56 12.25 -5.26 16.61
N THR A 57 13.48 -5.79 16.53
CA THR A 57 14.05 -6.38 15.30
C THR A 57 13.19 -7.53 14.76
N ILE A 58 12.68 -8.41 15.62
CA ILE A 58 11.80 -9.52 15.20
C ILE A 58 10.48 -8.99 14.59
N LEU A 59 9.95 -7.88 15.10
CA LEU A 59 8.76 -7.25 14.52
C LEU A 59 9.06 -6.58 13.18
N THR A 60 10.26 -6.03 12.99
CA THR A 60 10.65 -5.34 11.75
C THR A 60 10.63 -6.30 10.55
N GLU A 61 11.03 -7.56 10.75
CA GLU A 61 10.96 -8.61 9.72
C GLU A 61 9.54 -8.84 9.18
N LYS A 62 8.50 -8.45 9.91
CA LYS A 62 7.10 -8.63 9.48
C LYS A 62 6.61 -7.52 8.55
N ILE A 63 7.35 -6.43 8.38
CA ILE A 63 6.92 -5.27 7.58
C ILE A 63 6.95 -5.62 6.08
N CYS A 64 8.03 -6.25 5.63
CA CYS A 64 8.27 -6.58 4.23
C CYS A 64 8.28 -8.09 4.02
N GLY A 65 7.31 -8.63 3.27
CA GLY A 65 7.20 -10.06 3.03
C GLY A 65 8.18 -10.66 2.02
N ILE A 66 9.00 -9.83 1.36
CA ILE A 66 9.93 -10.27 0.29
C ILE A 66 11.41 -10.00 0.62
N CYS A 67 11.68 -9.17 1.62
CA CYS A 67 13.02 -8.73 1.99
C CYS A 67 13.40 -9.06 3.43
N SER A 68 12.53 -9.80 4.12
CA SER A 68 12.82 -10.41 5.41
C SER A 68 13.76 -11.61 5.24
N HIS A 69 14.58 -11.84 6.27
CA HIS A 69 15.74 -12.74 6.24
C HIS A 69 15.46 -14.13 6.84
#